data_AF-A0A8S3S9K5-F1
#
_entry.id   AF-A0A8S3S9K5-F1
#
_cell.length_a   1.000
_cell.length_b   1.000
_cell.length_c   1.000
_cell.angle_alpha   90.00
_cell.angle_beta   90.00
_cell.angle_gamma   90.00
#
_symmetry.space_group_name_H-M   'P 1'
#
loop_
_entity.id
_entity.type
_entity.pdbx_description
1 polymer ?
#
loop_
_entity_poly.entity_id
_entity_poly.type
_entity_poly.pdbx_seq_one_letter_code
_entity_poly.pdbx_strand_id
1 'polypeptide(L)'
;MELFELSHRFSKCLLVGDFNARTGSEDDFIFVPDSESHVVDIENIQINAVCNLDQYDFSRKRNSRDKNKNRFGNQLLEFCKGNNFFIMNGRTLGDIDGKFTCRNSSVVDYCLCSAELIQNFTDFKVLDFSSLYSDVHSPIEISLKQTDQEVSTKCSDDTRTNEQKINNWTNEKSHKFLECLNLTEIENINSEIDGTTVVTQETVDMIISKIGKVLINSAGNTFGFKVSAGKKSEHRKNKPWFDHDCKAARSEFRKMKRNKNKSPFHRALVSDAEKRYKNTMNKAHKKYRSDFRKKMDDLKQKDAKEFWRLLNENKSTAQPKIDFDKLVSYFKELNSDLRDDTEEQQIEKNTEYCFEGGEADLECPDGYLIDINLGSLHIQLLSIFSLQRMEGITKDPCDSFYCANGGMCKLGSDLEPMCQCLGDWNGTRCDAPCVLETCPIGFKLLPNQASSTNCYSDSGASPANNRQWNQALVTCAMTPGAYLWRPNTVQEAAAVRNEFNLPNDAYVWTGAIDGTFIFAIENGPFAFGALPFGTGTADPAVGTDCVGIRFNSATWVWSDQLCTNIHRYICEYPRRVCP
;
A
#
# COMPACT_ATOMS: atom_id res chain seq x y z
N MET A 1 1.49 -1.11 8.89
CA MET A 1 2.17 -0.01 9.61
C MET A 1 3.63 0.18 9.14
N GLU A 2 4.32 -0.84 8.63
CA GLU A 2 5.77 -0.77 8.28
C GLU A 2 6.15 0.05 7.01
N LEU A 3 5.23 0.33 6.09
CA LEU A 3 5.58 1.08 4.86
C LEU A 3 5.80 2.59 5.08
N PHE A 4 5.25 3.16 6.16
CA PHE A 4 5.24 4.62 6.41
C PHE A 4 6.60 5.23 6.82
N GLU A 5 7.64 4.42 7.10
CA GLU A 5 8.95 4.95 7.53
C GLU A 5 10.05 4.90 6.45
N LEU A 6 9.76 4.40 5.24
CA LEU A 6 10.81 4.17 4.23
C LEU A 6 11.55 5.44 3.80
N SER A 7 10.83 6.58 3.69
CA SER A 7 11.41 7.87 3.31
C SER A 7 12.28 8.50 4.41
N HIS A 8 12.04 8.15 5.67
CA HIS A 8 12.82 8.64 6.81
C HIS A 8 14.15 7.89 6.96
N ARG A 9 14.20 6.65 6.46
CA ARG A 9 15.37 5.77 6.59
C ARG A 9 16.24 5.74 5.35
N PHE A 10 15.69 6.02 4.17
CA PHE A 10 16.40 5.97 2.88
C PHE A 10 16.03 7.16 2.01
N SER A 11 17.05 7.88 1.53
CA SER A 11 16.86 9.10 0.74
C SER A 11 16.44 8.81 -0.72
N LYS A 12 16.97 7.73 -1.30
CA LYS A 12 16.65 7.24 -2.65
C LYS A 12 15.96 5.88 -2.61
N CYS A 13 14.65 5.85 -2.89
CA CYS A 13 13.86 4.63 -2.84
C CYS A 13 13.11 4.39 -4.15
N LEU A 14 13.02 3.12 -4.56
CA LEU A 14 12.32 2.67 -5.75
C LEU A 14 11.45 1.45 -5.41
N LEU A 15 10.13 1.60 -5.55
CA LEU A 15 9.16 0.53 -5.32
C LEU A 15 8.58 0.07 -6.65
N VAL A 16 8.64 -1.23 -6.93
CA VAL A 16 8.23 -1.79 -8.22
C VAL A 16 7.48 -3.09 -8.00
N GLY A 17 6.32 -3.25 -8.64
CA GLY A 17 5.59 -4.51 -8.60
C GLY A 17 4.10 -4.32 -8.77
N ASP A 18 3.36 -5.40 -8.50
CA ASP A 18 1.91 -5.44 -8.53
C ASP A 18 1.35 -4.98 -7.17
N PHE A 19 0.70 -3.82 -7.18
CA PHE A 19 0.08 -3.24 -6.00
C PHE A 19 -1.39 -3.61 -5.86
N ASN A 20 -2.00 -4.29 -6.85
CA ASN A 20 -3.45 -4.50 -6.96
C ASN A 20 -4.27 -3.19 -6.79
N ALA A 21 -3.63 -2.06 -7.00
CA ALA A 21 -4.16 -0.71 -6.83
C ALA A 21 -4.57 -0.16 -8.19
N ARG A 22 -5.71 0.53 -8.27
CA ARG A 22 -6.13 1.26 -9.47
C ARG A 22 -6.27 2.71 -9.07
N THR A 23 -5.34 3.55 -9.52
CA THR A 23 -5.27 4.97 -9.13
C THR A 23 -5.95 5.90 -10.15
N GLY A 24 -6.53 5.35 -11.22
CA GLY A 24 -7.10 6.14 -12.30
C GLY A 24 -6.06 7.10 -12.90
N SER A 25 -6.43 8.38 -13.01
CA SER A 25 -5.52 9.48 -13.39
C SER A 25 -5.41 10.55 -12.30
N GLU A 26 -5.63 10.16 -11.04
CA GLU A 26 -5.46 11.08 -9.92
C GLU A 26 -3.98 11.36 -9.64
N ASP A 27 -3.78 12.56 -9.11
CA ASP A 27 -2.49 13.08 -8.71
C ASP A 27 -2.02 12.42 -7.40
N ASP A 28 -0.78 11.97 -7.43
CA ASP A 28 -0.02 11.31 -6.35
C ASP A 28 0.78 12.33 -5.51
N PHE A 29 0.52 13.62 -5.71
CA PHE A 29 1.13 14.73 -4.98
C PHE A 29 0.06 15.75 -4.55
N ILE A 30 0.42 16.62 -3.61
CA ILE A 30 -0.44 17.72 -3.14
C ILE A 30 -0.05 18.98 -3.91
N PHE A 31 -1.03 19.63 -4.54
CA PHE A 31 -0.83 20.93 -5.18
C PHE A 31 -1.09 22.05 -4.17
N VAL A 32 -0.09 22.88 -3.91
CA VAL A 32 -0.22 24.09 -3.11
C VAL A 32 -0.16 25.30 -4.05
N PRO A 33 -1.21 26.11 -4.16
CA PRO A 33 -1.21 27.32 -5.00
C PRO A 33 -0.17 28.34 -4.51
N ASP A 34 0.50 29.04 -5.44
CA ASP A 34 1.54 30.02 -5.13
C ASP A 34 1.09 31.12 -4.13
N SER A 35 -0.21 31.46 -4.14
CA SER A 35 -0.83 32.44 -3.24
C SER A 35 -0.87 32.03 -1.76
N GLU A 36 -0.73 30.73 -1.46
CA GLU A 36 -0.80 30.16 -0.11
C GLU A 36 0.55 29.63 0.36
N SER A 37 1.60 29.76 -0.45
CA SER A 37 2.96 29.33 -0.13
C SER A 37 3.46 29.92 1.19
N HIS A 38 3.12 31.18 1.49
CA HIS A 38 3.59 31.89 2.68
C HIS A 38 2.95 31.45 4.02
N VAL A 39 1.91 30.60 4.01
CA VAL A 39 1.13 30.24 5.22
C VAL A 39 1.51 28.86 5.77
N VAL A 40 2.18 28.03 4.97
CA VAL A 40 2.65 26.70 5.37
C VAL A 40 4.16 26.82 5.58
N ASP A 41 4.69 26.46 6.75
CA ASP A 41 6.15 26.45 6.98
C ASP A 41 6.84 25.60 5.89
N ILE A 42 7.46 26.31 4.93
CA ILE A 42 7.94 25.77 3.64
C ILE A 42 9.31 25.10 3.84
N GLU A 43 9.36 24.06 4.66
CA GLU A 43 10.41 23.03 4.60
C GLU A 43 9.88 21.73 3.96
N ASN A 44 8.71 21.78 3.32
CA ASN A 44 8.09 20.61 2.70
C ASN A 44 8.81 20.21 1.39
N ILE A 45 9.60 19.14 1.48
CA ILE A 45 10.33 18.44 0.40
C ILE A 45 9.44 18.16 -0.84
N GLN A 46 8.11 18.05 -0.66
CA GLN A 46 7.16 17.79 -1.74
C GLN A 46 6.99 18.92 -2.76
N ILE A 47 6.97 20.18 -2.33
CA ILE A 47 6.79 21.32 -3.25
C ILE A 47 8.01 21.44 -4.16
N ASN A 48 9.22 21.31 -3.59
CA ASN A 48 10.47 21.31 -4.35
C ASN A 48 10.56 20.11 -5.31
N ALA A 49 10.08 18.94 -4.90
CA ALA A 49 10.08 17.74 -5.74
C ALA A 49 9.16 17.82 -6.97
N VAL A 50 7.98 18.44 -6.83
CA VAL A 50 7.06 18.65 -7.96
C VAL A 50 7.64 19.66 -8.96
N CYS A 51 8.29 20.72 -8.48
CA CYS A 51 9.00 21.68 -9.34
C CYS A 51 10.18 21.02 -10.08
N ASN A 52 10.83 20.04 -9.48
CA ASN A 52 11.93 19.28 -10.10
C ASN A 52 11.47 18.38 -11.27
N LEU A 53 10.20 17.93 -11.33
CA LEU A 53 9.71 17.08 -12.42
C LEU A 53 9.83 17.75 -13.80
N ASP A 54 9.50 19.04 -13.89
CA ASP A 54 9.61 19.81 -15.13
C ASP A 54 11.05 19.93 -15.62
N GLN A 55 12.01 19.97 -14.69
CA GLN A 55 13.43 20.07 -15.01
C GLN A 55 13.97 18.79 -15.65
N TYR A 56 13.31 17.65 -15.43
CA TYR A 56 13.77 16.33 -15.88
C TYR A 56 12.89 15.71 -16.97
N ASP A 57 12.16 16.52 -17.74
CA ASP A 57 11.27 16.09 -18.84
C ASP A 57 10.17 15.10 -18.41
N PHE A 58 9.77 15.13 -17.13
CA PHE A 58 8.64 14.34 -16.63
C PHE A 58 7.38 15.18 -16.54
N SER A 59 6.27 14.64 -17.05
CA SER A 59 4.99 15.34 -16.92
C SER A 59 4.54 15.38 -15.46
N ARG A 60 4.15 16.57 -14.97
CA ARG A 60 3.51 16.72 -13.65
C ARG A 60 2.23 15.91 -13.55
N LYS A 61 1.42 15.91 -14.62
CA LYS A 61 0.17 15.16 -14.68
C LYS A 61 0.41 13.77 -15.24
N ARG A 62 -0.05 12.78 -14.50
CA ARG A 62 0.04 11.39 -14.92
C ARG A 62 -1.09 11.04 -15.88
N ASN A 63 -0.75 10.42 -17.00
CA ASN A 63 -1.73 9.77 -17.86
C ASN A 63 -1.96 8.31 -17.45
N SER A 64 -3.17 7.83 -17.69
CA SER A 64 -3.49 6.41 -17.57
C SER A 64 -4.63 6.05 -18.50
N ARG A 65 -4.49 4.91 -19.18
CA ARG A 65 -5.60 4.28 -19.92
C ARG A 65 -6.61 3.64 -18.98
N ASP A 66 -6.22 3.31 -17.76
CA ASP A 66 -7.14 2.88 -16.72
C ASP A 66 -7.71 4.10 -15.99
N LYS A 67 -9.01 4.33 -16.11
CA LYS A 67 -9.71 5.43 -15.46
C LYS A 67 -10.43 5.02 -14.17
N ASN A 68 -10.46 3.72 -13.87
CA ASN A 68 -11.13 3.23 -12.68
C ASN A 68 -10.26 3.41 -11.44
N LYS A 69 -10.92 3.50 -10.28
CA LYS A 69 -10.28 3.56 -8.97
C LYS A 69 -10.79 2.49 -8.03
N ASN A 70 -9.95 2.02 -7.13
CA ASN A 70 -10.33 1.10 -6.04
C ASN A 70 -9.76 1.57 -4.69
N ARG A 71 -10.16 0.91 -3.60
CA ARG A 71 -9.70 1.23 -2.24
C ARG A 71 -8.17 1.25 -2.11
N PHE A 72 -7.50 0.24 -2.68
CA PHE A 72 -6.04 0.16 -2.68
C PHE A 72 -5.39 1.29 -3.49
N GLY A 73 -6.04 1.74 -4.57
CA GLY A 73 -5.65 2.92 -5.34
C GLY A 73 -5.63 4.18 -4.49
N ASN A 74 -6.69 4.43 -3.73
CA ASN A 74 -6.75 5.59 -2.83
C ASN A 74 -5.67 5.50 -1.75
N GLN A 75 -5.47 4.33 -1.14
CA GLN A 75 -4.42 4.12 -0.14
C GLN A 75 -3.02 4.32 -0.73
N LEU A 76 -2.78 3.88 -1.96
CA LEU A 76 -1.51 4.09 -2.66
C LEU A 76 -1.27 5.57 -2.95
N LEU A 77 -2.30 6.31 -3.35
CA LEU A 77 -2.19 7.76 -3.57
C LEU A 77 -1.91 8.50 -2.27
N GLU A 78 -2.58 8.16 -1.18
CA GLU A 78 -2.30 8.74 0.14
C GLU A 78 -0.90 8.37 0.65
N PHE A 79 -0.43 7.16 0.37
CA PHE A 79 0.96 6.77 0.64
C PHE A 79 1.94 7.66 -0.15
N CYS A 80 1.72 7.85 -1.45
CA CYS A 80 2.58 8.71 -2.28
C CYS A 80 2.60 10.16 -1.78
N LYS A 81 1.42 10.71 -1.47
CA LYS A 81 1.26 12.06 -0.92
C LYS A 81 1.81 12.20 0.51
N GLY A 82 1.79 11.15 1.33
CA GLY A 82 2.35 11.21 2.67
C GLY A 82 3.88 11.07 2.69
N ASN A 83 4.45 10.37 1.72
CA ASN A 83 5.86 9.94 1.74
C ASN A 83 6.73 10.56 0.63
N ASN A 84 6.19 11.52 -0.13
CA ASN A 84 6.88 12.16 -1.26
C ASN A 84 7.38 11.16 -2.32
N PHE A 85 6.53 10.19 -2.64
CA PHE A 85 6.74 9.25 -3.74
C PHE A 85 5.96 9.67 -4.97
N PHE A 86 6.49 9.34 -6.13
CA PHE A 86 5.89 9.64 -7.42
C PHE A 86 5.70 8.38 -8.25
N ILE A 87 4.52 8.24 -8.83
CA ILE A 87 4.15 7.18 -9.77
C ILE A 87 4.73 7.53 -11.16
N MET A 88 5.68 6.73 -11.64
CA MET A 88 6.35 6.98 -12.92
C MET A 88 5.55 6.52 -14.14
N ASN A 89 4.64 5.54 -13.98
CA ASN A 89 3.75 5.11 -15.06
C ASN A 89 2.98 6.31 -15.62
N GLY A 90 2.92 6.48 -16.94
CA GLY A 90 2.15 7.59 -17.51
C GLY A 90 2.80 8.98 -17.48
N ARG A 91 4.06 9.12 -17.02
CA ARG A 91 4.75 10.43 -16.91
C ARG A 91 5.94 10.61 -17.86
N THR A 92 6.42 9.53 -18.47
CA THR A 92 7.60 9.52 -19.34
C THR A 92 7.21 9.46 -20.81
N LEU A 93 8.11 9.86 -21.71
CA LEU A 93 7.91 9.72 -23.15
C LEU A 93 7.68 8.26 -23.57
N GLY A 94 8.34 7.29 -22.90
CA GLY A 94 8.16 5.86 -23.16
C GLY A 94 6.77 5.31 -22.82
N ASP A 95 6.00 6.02 -21.99
CA ASP A 95 4.67 5.62 -21.53
C ASP A 95 3.68 6.78 -21.43
N ILE A 96 3.74 7.77 -22.34
CA ILE A 96 2.95 9.01 -22.22
C ILE A 96 1.43 8.79 -22.17
N ASP A 97 0.93 7.66 -22.68
CA ASP A 97 -0.49 7.31 -22.62
C ASP A 97 -0.91 6.62 -21.30
N GLY A 98 0.07 6.20 -20.48
CA GLY A 98 -0.13 5.36 -19.30
C GLY A 98 -0.75 4.01 -19.66
N LYS A 99 0.00 3.17 -20.38
CA LYS A 99 -0.50 1.90 -20.92
C LYS A 99 -0.90 0.94 -19.80
N PHE A 100 -1.86 0.07 -20.11
CA PHE A 100 -2.25 -1.02 -19.23
C PHE A 100 -1.07 -1.95 -18.93
N THR A 101 -0.86 -2.24 -17.64
CA THR A 101 0.12 -3.21 -17.18
C THR A 101 -0.48 -4.59 -17.00
N CYS A 102 -1.82 -4.73 -16.94
CA CYS A 102 -2.50 -6.02 -16.90
C CYS A 102 -3.55 -6.15 -18.02
N ARG A 103 -3.33 -7.12 -18.92
CA ARG A 103 -4.24 -7.64 -19.97
C ARG A 103 -5.09 -6.59 -20.72
N ASN A 104 -4.52 -5.41 -21.00
CA ASN A 104 -5.23 -4.28 -21.61
C ASN A 104 -6.49 -3.84 -20.83
N SER A 105 -6.51 -4.02 -19.51
CA SER A 105 -7.68 -3.83 -18.66
C SER A 105 -7.43 -2.92 -17.47
N SER A 106 -6.25 -3.02 -16.84
CA SER A 106 -5.91 -2.22 -15.68
C SER A 106 -4.44 -1.82 -15.65
N VAL A 107 -4.17 -0.77 -14.88
CA VAL A 107 -2.81 -0.39 -14.46
C VAL A 107 -2.74 -0.73 -12.97
N VAL A 108 -2.00 -1.79 -12.64
CA VAL A 108 -1.83 -2.31 -11.27
C VAL A 108 -0.36 -2.55 -10.93
N ASP A 109 0.47 -2.85 -11.93
CA ASP A 109 1.92 -2.82 -11.79
C ASP A 109 2.44 -1.38 -11.88
N TYR A 110 3.01 -0.88 -10.78
CA TYR A 110 3.54 0.48 -10.70
C TYR A 110 5.05 0.50 -10.46
N CYS A 111 5.66 1.60 -10.88
CA CYS A 111 6.98 2.04 -10.50
C CYS A 111 6.85 3.35 -9.72
N LEU A 112 7.19 3.34 -8.44
CA LEU A 112 7.16 4.49 -7.54
C LEU A 112 8.59 4.90 -7.20
N CYS A 113 8.91 6.18 -7.26
CA CYS A 113 10.22 6.67 -6.85
C CYS A 113 10.12 7.80 -5.83
N SER A 114 11.07 7.86 -4.89
CA SER A 114 11.20 9.03 -4.03
C SER A 114 11.63 10.25 -4.85
N ALA A 115 11.23 11.44 -4.40
CA ALA A 115 11.61 12.72 -5.00
C ALA A 115 13.09 12.83 -5.40
N GLU A 116 14.01 12.42 -4.51
CA GLU A 116 15.45 12.54 -4.73
C GLU A 116 15.99 11.61 -5.84
N LEU A 117 15.27 10.54 -6.14
CA LEU A 117 15.65 9.58 -7.17
C LEU A 117 15.18 10.01 -8.58
N ILE A 118 14.24 10.95 -8.69
CA ILE A 118 13.73 11.46 -9.98
C ILE A 118 14.87 11.93 -10.88
N GLN A 119 15.85 12.64 -10.32
CA GLN A 119 17.00 13.15 -11.09
C GLN A 119 17.81 12.04 -11.76
N ASN A 120 17.72 10.80 -11.26
CA ASN A 120 18.39 9.62 -11.80
C ASN A 120 17.51 8.87 -12.80
N PHE A 121 16.21 9.16 -12.92
CA PHE A 121 15.38 8.54 -13.94
C PHE A 121 15.69 9.11 -15.33
N THR A 122 15.69 8.23 -16.34
CA THR A 122 15.81 8.62 -17.75
C THR A 122 14.61 8.21 -18.58
N ASP A 123 14.05 7.03 -18.34
CA ASP A 123 12.85 6.57 -19.05
C ASP A 123 12.11 5.51 -18.24
N PHE A 124 10.82 5.39 -18.53
CA PHE A 124 9.95 4.31 -18.08
C PHE A 124 9.08 3.87 -19.25
N LYS A 125 8.90 2.58 -19.44
CA LYS A 125 7.98 2.08 -20.47
C LYS A 125 7.33 0.77 -20.10
N VAL A 126 6.04 0.66 -20.43
CA VAL A 126 5.34 -0.64 -20.45
C VAL A 126 5.62 -1.32 -21.80
N LEU A 127 6.24 -2.49 -21.74
CA LEU A 127 6.55 -3.31 -22.89
C LEU A 127 5.31 -4.10 -23.36
N ASP A 128 5.35 -4.56 -24.61
CA ASP A 128 4.27 -5.39 -25.16
C ASP A 128 4.12 -6.68 -24.35
N PHE A 129 2.87 -7.05 -24.06
CA PHE A 129 2.53 -8.29 -23.39
C PHE A 129 3.14 -9.49 -24.13
N SER A 130 3.77 -10.38 -23.35
CA SER A 130 4.32 -11.64 -23.85
C SER A 130 3.81 -12.79 -22.99
N SER A 131 3.02 -13.64 -23.63
CA SER A 131 2.53 -14.89 -23.06
C SER A 131 3.65 -15.80 -22.54
N LEU A 132 4.88 -15.68 -23.03
CA LEU A 132 6.02 -16.46 -22.52
C LEU A 132 6.43 -16.09 -21.10
N TYR A 133 6.25 -14.83 -20.71
CA TYR A 133 6.75 -14.30 -19.44
C TYR A 133 5.64 -14.11 -18.42
N SER A 134 4.41 -13.90 -18.87
CA SER A 134 3.25 -13.78 -18.00
C SER A 134 2.01 -14.35 -18.67
N ASP A 135 0.99 -14.66 -17.88
CA ASP A 135 -0.36 -14.97 -18.31
C ASP A 135 -1.22 -13.71 -18.45
N VAL A 136 -1.00 -12.68 -17.64
CA VAL A 136 -1.82 -11.45 -17.63
C VAL A 136 -1.05 -10.13 -17.57
N HIS A 137 0.19 -10.11 -17.07
CA HIS A 137 0.97 -8.87 -16.88
C HIS A 137 1.91 -8.53 -18.05
N SER A 138 2.01 -7.25 -18.34
CA SER A 138 2.97 -6.65 -19.27
C SER A 138 4.23 -6.24 -18.51
N PRO A 139 5.43 -6.56 -19.01
CA PRO A 139 6.67 -6.14 -18.35
C PRO A 139 6.80 -4.61 -18.33
N ILE A 140 7.32 -4.09 -17.23
CA ILE A 140 7.73 -2.68 -17.11
C ILE A 140 9.25 -2.59 -17.18
N GLU A 141 9.75 -1.60 -17.92
CA GLU A 141 11.17 -1.32 -18.06
C GLU A 141 11.46 0.07 -17.49
N ILE A 142 12.47 0.14 -16.63
CA ILE A 142 12.94 1.34 -15.94
C ILE A 142 14.37 1.60 -16.37
N SER A 143 14.67 2.83 -16.76
CA SER A 143 16.03 3.27 -17.09
C SER A 143 16.48 4.35 -16.11
N LEU A 144 17.65 4.14 -15.51
CA LEU A 144 18.27 5.06 -14.56
C LEU A 144 19.66 5.49 -15.06
N LYS A 145 20.03 6.76 -14.87
CA LYS A 145 21.38 7.28 -15.06
C LYS A 145 22.10 7.36 -13.71
N GLN A 146 23.35 6.96 -13.72
CA GLN A 146 24.27 7.21 -12.62
C GLN A 146 24.85 8.61 -12.78
N THR A 147 24.77 9.42 -11.74
CA THR A 147 25.48 10.70 -11.70
C THR A 147 26.87 10.41 -11.16
N ASP A 148 27.88 10.43 -12.03
CA ASP A 148 29.27 10.44 -11.59
C ASP A 148 29.53 11.79 -10.93
N GLN A 149 29.31 11.90 -9.62
CA GLN A 149 30.08 12.88 -8.88
C GLN A 149 31.53 12.40 -8.92
N GLU A 150 32.43 13.24 -9.40
CA GLU A 150 33.88 13.10 -9.21
C GLU A 150 34.20 13.15 -7.71
N VAL A 151 33.83 12.10 -7.00
CA VAL A 151 34.32 11.84 -5.67
C VAL A 151 35.66 11.16 -5.89
N SER A 152 36.72 11.95 -5.83
CA SER A 152 38.12 11.49 -5.77
C SER A 152 38.45 10.73 -4.49
N THR A 153 37.43 10.19 -3.81
CA THR A 153 37.61 9.20 -2.77
C THR A 153 37.68 7.85 -3.47
N LYS A 154 38.86 7.23 -3.42
CA LYS A 154 39.00 5.78 -3.61
C LYS A 154 38.18 5.09 -2.52
N CYS A 155 36.86 5.07 -2.66
CA CYS A 155 36.01 4.15 -1.95
C CYS A 155 36.30 2.79 -2.59
N SER A 156 37.16 2.04 -1.90
CA SER A 156 37.28 0.60 -2.10
C SER A 156 35.87 0.04 -2.08
N ASP A 157 35.46 -0.43 -3.26
CA ASP A 157 34.42 -1.41 -3.51
C ASP A 157 34.02 -2.16 -2.23
N ASP A 158 32.72 -2.22 -1.97
CA ASP A 158 32.08 -3.36 -1.31
C ASP A 158 32.34 -4.60 -2.18
N THR A 159 33.60 -5.02 -2.20
CA THR A 159 33.86 -6.43 -2.10
C THR A 159 33.09 -6.86 -0.85
N ARG A 160 32.03 -7.66 -1.06
CA ARG A 160 32.07 -8.98 -0.43
C ARG A 160 33.51 -9.38 -0.48
N THR A 161 34.25 -9.15 0.60
CA THR A 161 35.59 -9.66 0.67
C THR A 161 35.32 -11.14 0.45
N ASN A 162 35.70 -11.62 -0.73
CA ASN A 162 36.34 -12.91 -0.78
C ASN A 162 37.43 -12.71 0.28
N GLU A 163 37.12 -13.01 1.55
CA GLU A 163 38.12 -13.24 2.57
C GLU A 163 39.06 -14.17 1.83
N GLN A 164 40.21 -13.64 1.40
CA GLN A 164 41.06 -14.36 0.49
C GLN A 164 41.53 -15.54 1.31
N LYS A 165 40.87 -16.68 1.13
CA LYS A 165 41.05 -17.80 2.03
C LYS A 165 42.49 -18.24 1.87
N ILE A 166 43.28 -18.01 2.89
CA ILE A 166 44.67 -18.38 2.90
C ILE A 166 44.70 -19.92 2.88
N ASN A 167 45.70 -20.49 2.21
CA ASN A 167 45.93 -21.93 2.33
C ASN A 167 46.20 -22.29 3.79
N ASN A 168 45.87 -23.54 4.16
CA ASN A 168 45.97 -23.98 5.55
C ASN A 168 47.42 -23.83 6.06
N TRP A 169 47.57 -23.50 7.34
CA TRP A 169 48.86 -23.46 8.02
C TRP A 169 49.57 -24.83 7.91
N THR A 170 50.87 -24.78 7.63
CA THR A 170 51.76 -25.95 7.57
C THR A 170 53.01 -25.64 8.38
N ASN A 171 53.34 -26.47 9.37
CA ASN A 171 54.44 -26.23 10.32
C ASN A 171 55.80 -26.06 9.61
N GLU A 172 55.98 -26.68 8.45
CA GLU A 172 57.19 -26.64 7.63
C GLU A 172 57.50 -25.22 7.09
N LYS A 173 56.48 -24.34 7.02
CA LYS A 173 56.61 -22.95 6.52
C LYS A 173 56.55 -21.91 7.64
N SER A 174 56.58 -22.34 8.90
CA SER A 174 56.50 -21.45 10.06
C SER A 174 57.64 -20.41 10.10
N HIS A 175 58.87 -20.81 9.80
CA HIS A 175 60.01 -19.88 9.72
C HIS A 175 59.84 -18.85 8.61
N LYS A 176 59.36 -19.29 7.44
CA LYS A 176 59.09 -18.41 6.30
C LYS A 176 57.97 -17.40 6.61
N PHE A 177 56.98 -17.79 7.42
CA PHE A 177 55.96 -16.87 7.89
C PHE A 177 56.54 -15.74 8.74
N LEU A 178 57.45 -16.05 9.66
CA LEU A 178 58.14 -15.07 10.48
C LEU A 178 58.97 -14.10 9.63
N GLU A 179 59.68 -14.60 8.61
CA GLU A 179 60.42 -13.75 7.66
C GLU A 179 59.50 -12.83 6.83
N CYS A 180 58.24 -13.23 6.62
CA CYS A 180 57.25 -12.45 5.88
C CYS A 180 56.48 -11.46 6.76
N LEU A 181 56.73 -11.40 8.07
CA LEU A 181 56.16 -10.38 8.95
C LEU A 181 56.79 -9.03 8.63
N ASN A 182 55.95 -8.05 8.32
CA ASN A 182 56.42 -6.70 8.04
C ASN A 182 56.76 -5.98 9.35
N LEU A 183 58.02 -6.12 9.78
CA LEU A 183 58.50 -5.54 11.03
C LEU A 183 58.34 -4.01 11.08
N THR A 184 58.48 -3.32 9.95
CA THR A 184 58.27 -1.87 9.86
C THR A 184 56.82 -1.48 10.12
N GLU A 185 55.85 -2.23 9.59
CA GLU A 185 54.44 -1.98 9.91
C GLU A 185 54.10 -2.29 11.37
N ILE A 186 54.74 -3.31 11.95
CA ILE A 186 54.58 -3.63 13.38
C ILE A 186 55.15 -2.50 14.25
N GLU A 187 56.31 -1.96 13.92
CA GLU A 187 56.92 -0.81 14.62
C GLU A 187 56.06 0.45 14.51
N ASN A 188 55.44 0.69 13.34
CA ASN A 188 54.51 1.79 13.15
C ASN A 188 53.25 1.62 14.01
N ILE A 189 52.68 0.40 14.06
CA ILE A 189 51.53 0.09 14.92
C ILE A 189 51.90 0.30 16.40
N ASN A 190 53.07 -0.16 16.84
CA ASN A 190 53.55 0.05 18.21
C ASN A 190 53.70 1.54 18.54
N SER A 191 54.27 2.32 17.61
CA SER A 191 54.42 3.78 17.79
C SER A 191 53.07 4.50 17.85
N GLU A 192 52.07 4.05 17.09
CA GLU A 192 50.70 4.58 17.15
C GLU A 192 50.02 4.20 18.47
N ILE A 193 50.23 2.99 18.98
CA ILE A 193 49.72 2.54 20.29
C ILE A 193 50.34 3.42 21.39
N ASP A 194 51.66 3.60 21.40
CA ASP A 194 52.37 4.38 22.41
C ASP A 194 52.01 5.89 22.34
N GLY A 195 51.66 6.38 21.16
CA GLY A 195 51.22 7.77 20.94
C GLY A 195 49.73 8.02 21.24
N THR A 196 48.94 6.98 21.53
CA THR A 196 47.50 7.11 21.76
C THR A 196 47.23 7.52 23.22
N THR A 197 46.73 8.74 23.42
CA THR A 197 46.41 9.28 24.76
C THR A 197 44.96 9.12 25.18
N VAL A 198 44.05 8.93 24.22
CA VAL A 198 42.61 8.71 24.45
C VAL A 198 42.20 7.41 23.75
N VAL A 199 41.73 6.44 24.53
CA VAL A 199 41.34 5.12 24.02
C VAL A 199 39.82 5.08 23.86
N THR A 200 39.34 5.02 22.62
CA THR A 200 37.93 4.76 22.28
C THR A 200 37.79 3.40 21.60
N GLN A 201 36.56 2.88 21.51
CA GLN A 201 36.27 1.62 20.79
C GLN A 201 36.73 1.69 19.32
N GLU A 202 36.54 2.83 18.67
CA GLU A 202 36.96 3.08 17.29
C GLU A 202 38.50 2.99 17.13
N THR A 203 39.24 3.51 18.11
CA THR A 203 40.71 3.41 18.12
C THR A 203 41.17 1.96 18.28
N VAL A 204 40.52 1.21 19.17
CA VAL A 204 40.79 -0.23 19.37
C VAL A 204 40.50 -1.03 18.10
N ASP A 205 39.34 -0.82 17.48
CA ASP A 205 38.94 -1.55 16.27
C ASP A 205 39.86 -1.22 15.08
N MET A 206 40.30 0.03 14.96
CA MET A 206 41.28 0.44 13.95
C MET A 206 42.63 -0.27 14.15
N ILE A 207 43.15 -0.31 15.38
CA ILE A 207 44.43 -0.97 15.69
C ILE A 207 44.34 -2.47 15.44
N ILE A 208 43.26 -3.13 15.88
CA ILE A 208 43.01 -4.56 15.64
C ILE A 208 42.95 -4.85 14.13
N SER A 209 42.27 -3.99 13.35
CA SER A 209 42.22 -4.11 11.89
C SER A 209 43.61 -4.03 11.25
N LYS A 210 44.48 -3.12 11.72
CA LYS A 210 45.86 -3.02 11.23
C LYS A 210 46.68 -4.27 11.57
N ILE A 211 46.60 -4.76 12.81
CA ILE A 211 47.27 -6.01 13.22
C ILE A 211 46.78 -7.19 12.38
N GLY A 212 45.46 -7.31 12.20
CA GLY A 212 44.86 -8.36 11.37
C GLY A 212 45.37 -8.33 9.93
N LYS A 213 45.50 -7.13 9.32
CA LYS A 213 46.04 -6.97 7.97
C LYS A 213 47.49 -7.43 7.85
N VAL A 214 48.34 -7.08 8.81
CA VAL A 214 49.75 -7.53 8.82
C VAL A 214 49.81 -9.07 8.81
N LEU A 215 49.06 -9.72 9.71
CA LEU A 215 49.04 -11.18 9.81
C LEU A 215 48.48 -11.86 8.55
N ILE A 216 47.39 -11.34 7.99
CA ILE A 216 46.75 -11.87 6.77
C ILE A 216 47.69 -11.74 5.57
N ASN A 217 48.35 -10.60 5.39
CA ASN A 217 49.25 -10.36 4.28
C ASN A 217 50.49 -11.25 4.36
N SER A 218 51.10 -11.36 5.55
CA SER A 218 52.23 -12.26 5.78
C SER A 218 51.86 -13.73 5.53
N ALA A 219 50.65 -14.13 5.93
CA ALA A 219 50.17 -15.49 5.73
C ALA A 219 49.86 -15.74 4.23
N GLY A 220 49.29 -14.76 3.53
CA GLY A 220 49.09 -14.78 2.09
C GLY A 220 50.40 -14.95 1.31
N ASN A 221 51.44 -14.20 1.68
CA ASN A 221 52.77 -14.30 1.07
C ASN A 221 53.46 -15.65 1.34
N THR A 222 53.16 -16.28 2.48
CA THR A 222 53.80 -17.53 2.91
C THR A 222 53.11 -18.78 2.37
N PHE A 223 51.79 -18.84 2.53
CA PHE A 223 50.98 -20.01 2.22
C PHE A 223 50.28 -19.90 0.86
N GLY A 224 50.21 -18.70 0.28
CA GLY A 224 49.46 -18.40 -0.92
C GLY A 224 47.97 -18.25 -0.63
N PHE A 225 47.31 -17.44 -1.45
CA PHE A 225 45.86 -17.32 -1.43
C PHE A 225 45.23 -18.48 -2.21
N LYS A 226 44.12 -19.03 -1.71
CA LYS A 226 43.30 -19.95 -2.51
C LYS A 226 42.78 -19.18 -3.71
N VAL A 227 43.30 -19.53 -4.88
CA VAL A 227 42.67 -19.13 -6.14
C VAL A 227 41.29 -19.78 -6.10
N SER A 228 40.24 -18.99 -5.97
CA SER A 228 38.90 -19.46 -6.26
C SER A 228 38.93 -19.93 -7.71
N ALA A 229 39.08 -21.24 -7.92
CA ALA A 229 38.86 -21.83 -9.22
C ALA A 229 37.47 -21.35 -9.61
N GLY A 230 37.41 -20.44 -10.60
CA GLY A 230 36.15 -19.88 -11.06
C GLY A 230 35.23 -21.06 -11.25
N LYS A 231 34.10 -21.07 -10.54
CA LYS A 231 33.15 -22.19 -10.60
C LYS A 231 33.02 -22.51 -12.09
N LYS A 232 33.52 -23.67 -12.53
CA LYS A 232 33.24 -24.13 -13.89
C LYS A 232 31.73 -24.05 -13.94
N SER A 233 31.22 -23.17 -14.80
CA SER A 233 29.79 -23.02 -15.05
C SER A 233 29.29 -24.44 -15.19
N GLU A 234 28.58 -24.93 -14.16
CA GLU A 234 27.85 -26.17 -14.26
C GLU A 234 27.07 -25.96 -15.55
N HIS A 235 27.42 -26.71 -16.60
CA HIS A 235 26.65 -26.69 -17.82
C HIS A 235 25.23 -26.94 -17.36
N ARG A 236 24.40 -25.88 -17.36
CA ARG A 236 23.03 -25.93 -16.85
C ARG A 236 22.44 -27.16 -17.47
N LYS A 237 22.27 -28.23 -16.69
CA LYS A 237 21.79 -29.50 -17.21
C LYS A 237 20.50 -29.13 -17.93
N ASN A 238 20.48 -29.35 -19.26
CA ASN A 238 19.33 -28.94 -20.05
C ASN A 238 18.10 -29.54 -19.36
N LYS A 239 17.09 -28.71 -19.11
CA LYS A 239 15.91 -29.16 -18.37
C LYS A 239 15.42 -30.45 -19.03
N PRO A 240 15.20 -31.54 -18.28
CA PRO A 240 14.97 -32.86 -18.85
C PRO A 240 13.70 -32.94 -19.70
N TRP A 241 12.77 -32.01 -19.49
CA TRP A 241 11.54 -31.86 -20.26
C TRP A 241 11.69 -31.01 -21.52
N PHE A 242 12.83 -30.34 -21.76
CA PHE A 242 13.01 -29.44 -22.90
C PHE A 242 13.51 -30.22 -24.13
N ASP A 243 12.54 -30.77 -24.87
CA ASP A 243 12.76 -31.67 -26.00
C ASP A 243 13.12 -30.96 -27.33
N HIS A 244 13.21 -31.75 -28.40
CA HIS A 244 13.47 -31.27 -29.76
C HIS A 244 12.38 -30.31 -30.25
N ASP A 245 11.12 -30.56 -29.94
CA ASP A 245 9.99 -29.75 -30.39
C ASP A 245 10.01 -28.38 -29.71
N CYS A 246 10.38 -28.33 -28.44
CA CYS A 246 10.64 -27.08 -27.72
C CYS A 246 11.76 -26.27 -28.38
N LYS A 247 12.85 -26.91 -28.82
CA LYS A 247 13.95 -26.25 -29.55
C LYS A 247 13.50 -25.71 -30.90
N ALA A 248 12.75 -26.50 -31.65
CA ALA A 248 12.23 -26.12 -32.96
C ALA A 248 11.29 -24.91 -32.86
N ALA A 249 10.30 -24.97 -31.96
CA ALA A 249 9.35 -23.87 -31.74
C ALA A 249 10.04 -22.60 -31.23
N ARG A 250 11.06 -22.73 -30.35
CA ARG A 250 11.88 -21.58 -29.90
C ARG A 250 12.64 -20.95 -31.06
N SER A 251 13.19 -21.76 -31.96
CA SER A 251 13.93 -21.30 -33.15
C SER A 251 13.02 -20.51 -34.09
N GLU A 252 11.83 -21.05 -34.37
CA GLU A 252 10.79 -20.39 -35.17
C GLU A 252 10.41 -19.03 -34.58
N PHE A 253 10.03 -18.99 -33.29
CA PHE A 253 9.68 -17.76 -32.60
C PHE A 253 10.81 -16.72 -32.65
N ARG A 254 12.05 -17.13 -32.37
CA ARG A 254 13.22 -16.22 -32.43
C ARG A 254 13.48 -15.69 -33.83
N LYS A 255 13.30 -16.51 -34.86
CA LYS A 255 13.43 -16.09 -36.27
C LYS A 255 12.40 -14.99 -36.59
N MET A 256 11.14 -15.19 -36.19
CA MET A 256 10.06 -14.23 -36.42
C MET A 256 10.27 -12.92 -35.64
N LYS A 257 10.72 -13.00 -34.38
CA LYS A 257 10.98 -11.84 -33.52
C LYS A 257 12.17 -10.98 -33.97
N ARG A 258 13.18 -11.58 -34.62
CA ARG A 258 14.34 -10.87 -35.17
C ARG A 258 14.02 -10.09 -36.44
N ASN A 259 12.92 -10.42 -37.12
CA ASN A 259 12.50 -9.70 -38.32
C ASN A 259 12.04 -8.28 -37.92
N LYS A 260 12.59 -7.26 -38.59
CA LYS A 260 12.32 -5.84 -38.29
C LYS A 260 10.98 -5.34 -38.83
N ASN A 261 10.23 -6.15 -39.59
CA ASN A 261 8.92 -5.78 -40.11
C ASN A 261 7.94 -5.57 -38.93
N LYS A 262 7.39 -4.37 -38.76
CA LYS A 262 6.46 -4.03 -37.66
C LYS A 262 5.01 -3.93 -38.11
N SER A 263 4.65 -4.49 -39.27
CA SER A 263 3.27 -4.48 -39.75
C SER A 263 2.33 -5.20 -38.76
N PRO A 264 1.05 -4.79 -38.67
CA PRO A 264 0.07 -5.47 -37.81
C PRO A 264 -0.02 -6.98 -38.10
N PHE A 265 0.07 -7.36 -39.37
CA PHE A 265 0.10 -8.75 -39.80
C PHE A 265 1.33 -9.51 -39.28
N HIS A 266 2.53 -8.91 -39.38
CA HIS A 266 3.75 -9.54 -38.85
C HIS A 266 3.69 -9.68 -37.32
N ARG A 267 3.14 -8.70 -36.60
CA ARG A 267 2.93 -8.80 -35.14
C ARG A 267 2.01 -9.96 -34.76
N ALA A 268 0.93 -10.17 -35.52
CA ALA A 268 0.05 -11.32 -35.33
C ALA A 268 0.79 -12.65 -35.52
N LEU A 269 1.61 -12.77 -36.57
CA LEU A 269 2.42 -13.98 -36.81
C LEU A 269 3.44 -14.23 -35.69
N VAL A 270 4.10 -13.19 -35.17
CA VAL A 270 5.01 -13.31 -34.03
C VAL A 270 4.25 -13.79 -32.79
N SER A 271 3.06 -13.26 -32.53
CA SER A 271 2.20 -13.67 -31.42
C SER A 271 1.77 -15.14 -31.53
N ASP A 272 1.42 -15.61 -32.74
CA ASP A 272 1.05 -17.01 -32.95
C ASP A 272 2.23 -17.97 -32.78
N ALA A 273 3.40 -17.60 -33.29
CA ALA A 273 4.64 -18.37 -33.07
C ALA A 273 5.00 -18.44 -31.57
N GLU A 274 4.76 -17.35 -30.84
CA GLU A 274 4.96 -17.30 -29.39
C GLU A 274 4.01 -18.24 -28.64
N LYS A 275 2.71 -18.18 -28.93
CA LYS A 275 1.70 -19.08 -28.34
C LYS A 275 2.02 -20.53 -28.64
N ARG A 276 2.42 -20.84 -29.87
CA ARG A 276 2.86 -22.18 -30.27
C ARG A 276 4.04 -22.64 -29.42
N TYR A 277 5.06 -21.80 -29.26
CA TYR A 277 6.21 -22.13 -28.42
C TYR A 277 5.81 -22.37 -26.95
N LYS A 278 5.00 -21.49 -26.35
CA LYS A 278 4.49 -21.68 -24.98
C LYS A 278 3.72 -23.00 -24.84
N ASN A 279 2.84 -23.31 -25.79
CA ASN A 279 2.03 -24.52 -25.77
C ASN A 279 2.89 -25.78 -25.90
N THR A 280 3.89 -25.79 -26.79
CA THR A 280 4.84 -26.90 -26.92
C THR A 280 5.60 -27.10 -25.62
N MET A 281 6.09 -26.02 -25.01
CA MET A 281 6.79 -26.05 -23.73
C MET A 281 5.91 -26.64 -22.61
N ASN A 282 4.67 -26.17 -22.50
CA ASN A 282 3.71 -26.64 -21.50
C ASN A 282 3.35 -28.11 -21.69
N LYS A 283 3.18 -28.56 -22.94
CA LYS A 283 2.93 -29.97 -23.28
C LYS A 283 4.11 -30.85 -22.86
N ALA A 284 5.33 -30.46 -23.19
CA ALA A 284 6.54 -31.20 -22.84
C ALA A 284 6.73 -31.26 -21.32
N HIS A 285 6.50 -30.15 -20.62
CA HIS A 285 6.55 -30.09 -19.17
C HIS A 285 5.48 -30.97 -18.50
N LYS A 286 4.23 -30.92 -18.98
CA LYS A 286 3.12 -31.75 -18.46
C LYS A 286 3.40 -33.24 -18.68
N LYS A 287 3.90 -33.60 -19.87
CA LYS A 287 4.30 -34.98 -20.20
C LYS A 287 5.40 -35.45 -19.25
N TYR A 288 6.47 -34.68 -19.10
CA TYR A 288 7.55 -35.00 -18.18
C TYR A 288 7.06 -35.17 -16.74
N ARG A 289 6.21 -34.28 -16.22
CA ARG A 289 5.67 -34.42 -14.86
C ARG A 289 4.82 -35.69 -14.70
N SER A 290 4.02 -36.02 -15.71
CA SER A 290 3.25 -37.27 -15.74
C SER A 290 4.15 -38.50 -15.74
N ASP A 291 5.15 -38.52 -16.62
CA ASP A 291 6.09 -39.64 -16.75
C ASP A 291 6.97 -39.77 -15.49
N PHE A 292 7.38 -38.65 -14.91
CA PHE A 292 8.11 -38.60 -13.65
C PHE A 292 7.28 -39.13 -12.48
N ARG A 293 6.00 -38.76 -12.36
CA ARG A 293 5.09 -39.30 -11.33
C ARG A 293 4.97 -40.82 -11.44
N LYS A 294 4.71 -41.34 -12.65
CA LYS A 294 4.65 -42.80 -12.88
C LYS A 294 5.95 -43.49 -12.48
N LYS A 295 7.10 -42.91 -12.85
CA LYS A 295 8.41 -43.40 -12.45
C LYS A 295 8.57 -43.40 -10.92
N MET A 296 8.15 -42.35 -10.23
CA MET A 296 8.23 -42.27 -8.77
C MET A 296 7.32 -43.32 -8.10
N ASP A 297 6.10 -43.53 -8.61
CA ASP A 297 5.18 -44.55 -8.11
C ASP A 297 5.74 -45.97 -8.29
N ASP A 298 6.31 -46.25 -9.46
CA ASP A 298 6.99 -47.53 -9.75
C ASP A 298 8.19 -47.75 -8.81
N LEU A 299 9.03 -46.73 -8.61
CA LEU A 299 10.23 -46.82 -7.76
C LEU A 299 9.87 -46.95 -6.29
N LYS A 300 8.79 -46.31 -5.83
CA LYS A 300 8.33 -46.41 -4.44
C LYS A 300 8.10 -47.86 -4.00
N GLN A 301 7.62 -48.70 -4.92
CA GLN A 301 7.34 -50.12 -4.64
C GLN A 301 8.53 -51.05 -4.94
N LYS A 302 9.39 -50.70 -5.90
CA LYS A 302 10.42 -51.61 -6.45
C LYS A 302 11.84 -51.30 -5.97
N ASP A 303 12.17 -50.03 -5.75
CA ASP A 303 13.52 -49.58 -5.40
C ASP A 303 13.45 -48.28 -4.58
N ALA A 304 13.31 -48.45 -3.26
CA ALA A 304 13.24 -47.33 -2.32
C ALA A 304 14.51 -46.47 -2.32
N LYS A 305 15.69 -47.05 -2.63
CA LYS A 305 16.95 -46.31 -2.63
C LYS A 305 17.01 -45.34 -3.80
N GLU A 306 16.65 -45.79 -4.99
CA GLU A 306 16.60 -44.94 -6.19
C GLU A 306 15.48 -43.89 -6.09
N PHE A 307 14.35 -44.24 -5.48
CA PHE A 307 13.26 -43.30 -5.16
C PHE A 307 13.76 -42.11 -4.33
N TRP A 308 14.39 -42.38 -3.18
CA TRP A 308 14.91 -41.32 -2.30
C TRP A 308 16.07 -40.55 -2.92
N ARG A 309 16.88 -41.19 -3.78
CA ARG A 309 17.94 -40.52 -4.54
C ARG A 309 17.36 -39.44 -5.45
N LEU A 310 16.34 -39.77 -6.25
CA LEU A 310 15.69 -38.82 -7.18
C LEU A 310 14.94 -37.70 -6.45
N LEU A 311 14.32 -38.00 -5.31
CA LEU A 311 13.63 -37.00 -4.49
C LEU A 311 14.61 -35.95 -3.92
N ASN A 312 15.81 -36.40 -3.53
CA ASN A 312 16.82 -35.55 -2.90
C ASN A 312 17.78 -34.87 -3.89
N GLU A 313 17.74 -35.20 -5.19
CA GLU A 313 18.61 -34.61 -6.23
C GLU A 313 18.49 -33.07 -6.36
N ASN A 314 17.39 -32.47 -5.91
CA ASN A 314 17.14 -31.03 -5.99
C ASN A 314 16.99 -30.33 -4.63
N LYS A 315 17.24 -31.01 -3.50
CA LYS A 315 17.33 -30.30 -2.22
C LYS A 315 18.59 -29.44 -2.26
N SER A 316 18.39 -28.15 -2.43
CA SER A 316 19.36 -27.14 -1.99
C SER A 316 19.80 -27.54 -0.58
N THR A 317 21.03 -27.99 -0.44
CA THR A 317 21.62 -28.36 0.86
C THR A 317 21.88 -27.14 1.75
N ALA A 318 21.46 -25.95 1.33
CA ALA A 318 21.38 -24.79 2.21
C ALA A 318 20.10 -24.89 3.03
N GLN A 319 20.15 -25.65 4.13
CA GLN A 319 19.36 -25.29 5.30
C GLN A 319 19.68 -23.82 5.61
N PRO A 320 18.69 -22.91 5.68
CA PRO A 320 18.96 -21.55 6.14
C PRO A 320 19.61 -21.66 7.53
N LYS A 321 20.75 -21.01 7.74
CA LYS A 321 21.37 -20.87 9.06
C LYS A 321 20.55 -19.89 9.90
N ILE A 322 19.29 -20.22 10.15
CA ILE A 322 18.46 -19.50 11.10
C ILE A 322 18.58 -20.28 12.40
N ASP A 323 19.00 -19.56 13.43
CA ASP A 323 19.03 -20.05 14.80
C ASP A 323 17.61 -20.44 15.23
N PHE A 324 17.45 -21.65 15.72
CA PHE A 324 16.14 -22.20 16.09
C PHE A 324 15.49 -21.35 17.19
N ASP A 325 16.28 -20.80 18.11
CA ASP A 325 15.78 -19.94 19.19
C ASP A 325 15.25 -18.60 18.65
N LYS A 326 15.85 -18.07 17.58
CA LYS A 326 15.32 -16.89 16.86
C LYS A 326 14.01 -17.21 16.15
N LEU A 327 13.91 -18.38 15.52
CA LEU A 327 12.68 -18.82 14.86
C LEU A 327 11.53 -18.95 15.88
N VAL A 328 11.80 -19.59 17.02
CA VAL A 328 10.80 -19.79 18.09
C VAL A 328 10.38 -18.46 18.71
N SER A 329 11.32 -17.54 18.94
CA SER A 329 11.03 -16.22 19.52
C SER A 329 10.16 -15.39 18.58
N TYR A 330 10.48 -15.39 17.28
CA TYR A 330 9.69 -14.73 16.25
C TYR A 330 8.23 -15.24 16.24
N PHE A 331 8.01 -16.56 16.24
CA PHE A 331 6.66 -17.11 16.25
C PHE A 331 5.93 -16.95 17.60
N LYS A 332 6.66 -16.79 18.71
CA LYS A 332 6.06 -16.46 20.01
C LYS A 332 5.54 -15.02 20.04
N GLU A 333 6.33 -14.07 19.55
CA GLU A 333 5.90 -12.67 19.41
C GLU A 333 4.71 -12.56 18.44
N LEU A 334 4.79 -13.24 17.29
CA LEU A 334 3.71 -13.25 16.28
C LEU A 334 2.36 -13.75 16.83
N ASN A 335 2.39 -14.63 17.83
CA ASN A 335 1.19 -15.20 18.46
C ASN A 335 0.82 -14.50 19.79
N SER A 336 1.56 -13.48 20.19
CA SER A 336 1.27 -12.74 21.44
C SER A 336 0.22 -11.65 21.26
N ASP A 337 0.00 -11.16 20.04
CA ASP A 337 -0.96 -10.09 19.72
C ASP A 337 -2.40 -10.56 19.44
N LEU A 338 -2.71 -11.84 19.65
CA LEU A 338 -4.05 -12.42 19.44
C LEU A 338 -4.77 -12.84 20.73
N ARG A 339 -4.37 -12.32 21.89
CA ARG A 339 -5.09 -12.55 23.15
C ARG A 339 -5.60 -11.23 23.69
N ASP A 340 -6.68 -10.74 23.08
CA ASP A 340 -7.65 -9.96 23.83
C ASP A 340 -8.68 -10.96 24.38
N ASP A 341 -8.74 -11.03 25.71
CA ASP A 341 -9.43 -12.02 26.50
C ASP A 341 -10.96 -11.89 26.41
N THR A 342 -11.60 -12.53 25.43
CA THR A 342 -12.99 -13.01 25.54
C THR A 342 -13.30 -13.95 24.38
N GLU A 343 -13.26 -15.28 24.61
CA GLU A 343 -14.03 -16.36 23.93
C GLU A 343 -13.37 -17.76 24.04
N GLU A 344 -12.65 -18.03 25.13
CA GLU A 344 -11.92 -19.30 25.31
C GLU A 344 -12.81 -20.51 25.71
N GLN A 345 -14.07 -20.60 25.25
CA GLN A 345 -14.96 -21.72 25.64
C GLN A 345 -15.83 -22.38 24.56
N GLN A 346 -15.65 -22.15 23.25
CA GLN A 346 -16.54 -22.78 22.26
C GLN A 346 -15.94 -23.51 21.05
N ILE A 347 -14.63 -23.75 20.96
CA ILE A 347 -14.06 -24.51 19.83
C ILE A 347 -13.27 -25.73 20.31
N GLU A 348 -13.96 -26.64 21.01
CA GLU A 348 -13.41 -27.98 21.33
C GLU A 348 -14.26 -29.13 20.76
N LYS A 349 -15.11 -28.87 19.74
CA LYS A 349 -16.06 -29.90 19.27
C LYS A 349 -16.23 -30.14 17.77
N ASN A 350 -15.36 -29.65 16.89
CA ASN A 350 -15.45 -29.97 15.45
C ASN A 350 -14.14 -30.49 14.83
N THR A 351 -13.42 -31.36 15.55
CA THR A 351 -12.40 -32.24 14.96
C THR A 351 -12.97 -33.62 14.69
N GLU A 352 -13.76 -33.75 13.61
CA GLU A 352 -13.91 -35.03 12.93
C GLU A 352 -14.32 -34.79 11.46
N TYR A 353 -13.60 -35.46 10.54
CA TYR A 353 -13.78 -35.51 9.07
C TYR A 353 -13.23 -34.36 8.20
N CYS A 354 -11.99 -34.55 7.71
CA CYS A 354 -11.68 -34.73 6.28
C CYS A 354 -10.16 -34.88 6.07
N PHE A 355 -9.67 -36.12 6.13
CA PHE A 355 -8.37 -36.53 5.60
C PHE A 355 -8.59 -37.03 4.17
N GLU A 356 -8.20 -36.25 3.16
CA GLU A 356 -7.77 -36.76 1.85
C GLU A 356 -6.62 -35.89 1.33
N GLY A 357 -5.63 -36.55 0.76
CA GLY A 357 -4.26 -36.05 0.68
C GLY A 357 -4.01 -34.95 -0.35
N GLY A 358 -3.05 -34.09 -0.01
CA GLY A 358 -2.49 -33.08 -0.89
C GLY A 358 -1.24 -32.47 -0.25
N GLU A 359 -0.07 -33.05 -0.54
CA GLU A 359 1.21 -32.40 -0.28
C GLU A 359 1.28 -31.09 -1.08
N ALA A 360 1.23 -29.96 -0.37
CA ALA A 360 1.54 -28.65 -0.91
C ALA A 360 2.96 -28.25 -0.46
N ASP A 361 3.93 -28.50 -1.34
CA ASP A 361 5.21 -27.78 -1.32
C ASP A 361 4.93 -26.34 -1.81
N LEU A 362 4.81 -25.39 -0.88
CA LEU A 362 4.78 -23.96 -1.13
C LEU A 362 5.60 -23.23 -0.06
N GLU A 363 6.93 -23.38 -0.14
CA GLU A 363 7.84 -22.36 0.39
C GLU A 363 7.94 -21.23 -0.64
N CYS A 364 7.21 -20.14 -0.40
CA CYS A 364 7.49 -18.85 -1.02
C CYS A 364 8.23 -18.01 0.02
N PRO A 365 9.53 -17.68 -0.15
CA PRO A 365 10.20 -16.73 0.72
C PRO A 365 9.58 -15.34 0.54
N ASP A 366 9.40 -14.64 1.65
CA ASP A 366 8.97 -13.24 1.71
C ASP A 366 9.82 -12.32 0.83
N GLY A 367 9.24 -11.16 0.47
CA GLY A 367 9.75 -10.18 -0.47
C GLY A 367 11.28 -10.03 -0.46
N TYR A 368 11.90 -10.20 -1.62
CA TYR A 368 13.32 -9.96 -1.78
C TYR A 368 13.58 -8.44 -1.77
N LEU A 369 14.26 -7.96 -0.73
CA LEU A 369 15.10 -6.76 -0.81
C LEU A 369 16.26 -7.09 -1.75
N ILE A 370 16.28 -6.49 -2.93
CA ILE A 370 17.45 -6.54 -3.82
C ILE A 370 18.22 -5.24 -3.58
N ASP A 371 19.29 -5.32 -2.78
CA ASP A 371 20.33 -4.29 -2.77
C ASP A 371 21.08 -4.35 -4.10
N ILE A 372 20.83 -3.38 -4.97
CA ILE A 372 21.67 -3.16 -6.15
C ILE A 372 22.69 -2.09 -5.79
N ASN A 373 23.86 -2.52 -5.36
CA ASN A 373 25.01 -1.64 -5.19
C ASN A 373 25.63 -1.34 -6.56
N LEU A 374 25.34 -0.15 -7.11
CA LEU A 374 25.96 0.37 -8.34
C LEU A 374 27.11 1.36 -8.01
N GLY A 375 27.86 1.11 -6.93
CA GLY A 375 28.94 1.99 -6.47
C GLY A 375 28.40 3.11 -5.56
N SER A 376 28.44 4.37 -6.00
CA SER A 376 28.00 5.55 -5.22
C SER A 376 26.47 5.70 -5.10
N LEU A 377 25.70 4.79 -5.71
CA LEU A 377 24.25 4.84 -5.77
C LEU A 377 23.69 3.60 -5.06
N HIS A 378 23.29 3.77 -3.79
CA HIS A 378 22.59 2.73 -3.04
C HIS A 378 21.09 2.80 -3.38
N ILE A 379 20.62 1.93 -4.28
CA ILE A 379 19.19 1.79 -4.58
C ILE A 379 18.69 0.49 -3.96
N GLN A 380 17.76 0.62 -3.02
CA GLN A 380 17.00 -0.52 -2.52
C GLN A 380 15.79 -0.75 -3.42
N LEU A 381 15.80 -1.87 -4.13
CA LEU A 381 14.64 -2.34 -4.89
C LEU A 381 13.82 -3.27 -3.99
N LEU A 382 12.68 -2.78 -3.56
CA LEU A 382 11.64 -3.60 -2.94
C LEU A 382 10.71 -4.09 -4.05
N SER A 383 10.82 -5.38 -4.38
CA SER A 383 9.80 -6.06 -5.15
C SER A 383 8.64 -6.39 -4.22
N ILE A 384 7.56 -5.62 -4.32
CA ILE A 384 6.33 -5.89 -3.55
C ILE A 384 5.55 -6.93 -4.34
N PHE A 385 5.70 -8.21 -3.97
CA PHE A 385 4.78 -9.26 -4.39
C PHE A 385 3.52 -9.16 -3.55
N SER A 386 2.55 -8.37 -4.02
CA SER A 386 1.24 -8.17 -3.40
C SER A 386 1.29 -7.70 -1.92
N LEU A 387 0.56 -6.62 -1.63
CA LEU A 387 0.16 -6.23 -0.26
C LEU A 387 -0.83 -7.25 0.37
N GLN A 388 -0.60 -8.56 0.21
CA GLN A 388 -1.44 -9.65 0.71
C GLN A 388 -0.79 -10.49 1.81
N ARG A 389 0.32 -10.03 2.39
CA ARG A 389 0.89 -10.66 3.60
C ARG A 389 0.90 -9.68 4.77
N MET A 390 -0.29 -9.29 5.19
CA MET A 390 -0.64 -9.30 6.60
C MET A 390 -2.05 -9.87 6.70
N GLU A 391 -2.14 -10.98 7.45
CA GLU A 391 -3.34 -11.74 7.79
C GLU A 391 -3.94 -12.61 6.67
N GLY A 392 -4.24 -13.87 7.04
CA GLY A 392 -4.68 -14.91 6.11
C GLY A 392 -5.96 -14.51 5.38
N ILE A 393 -5.91 -14.43 4.06
CA ILE A 393 -7.08 -14.20 3.22
C ILE A 393 -7.88 -15.52 3.14
N THR A 394 -8.82 -15.68 4.07
CA THR A 394 -10.17 -16.04 3.64
C THR A 394 -10.59 -14.99 2.61
N LYS A 395 -10.92 -15.40 1.38
CA LYS A 395 -11.45 -14.48 0.34
C LYS A 395 -12.43 -13.53 1.00
N ASP A 396 -12.31 -12.23 0.74
CA ASP A 396 -13.26 -11.25 1.25
C ASP A 396 -14.66 -11.73 0.85
N PRO A 397 -15.54 -12.06 1.82
CA PRO A 397 -16.87 -12.57 1.50
C PRO A 397 -17.66 -11.63 0.57
N CYS A 398 -17.30 -10.34 0.53
CA CYS A 398 -17.85 -9.36 -0.40
C CYS A 398 -17.37 -9.51 -1.86
N ASP A 399 -16.28 -10.22 -2.16
CA ASP A 399 -15.78 -10.41 -3.53
C ASP A 399 -16.77 -11.19 -4.42
N SER A 400 -17.62 -12.03 -3.81
CA SER A 400 -18.67 -12.80 -4.49
C SER A 400 -20.10 -12.38 -4.15
N PHE A 401 -20.27 -11.35 -3.32
CA PHE A 401 -21.56 -10.86 -2.85
C PHE A 401 -21.89 -9.51 -3.50
N TYR A 402 -23.07 -9.39 -4.11
CA TYR A 402 -23.47 -8.16 -4.80
C TYR A 402 -24.60 -7.43 -4.08
N CYS A 403 -24.51 -6.12 -4.06
CA CYS A 403 -25.54 -5.21 -3.59
C CYS A 403 -26.14 -4.46 -4.78
N ALA A 404 -27.47 -4.41 -4.84
CA ALA A 404 -28.21 -3.69 -5.86
C ALA A 404 -28.27 -2.18 -5.56
N ASN A 405 -28.68 -1.38 -6.55
CA ASN A 405 -29.01 0.04 -6.41
C ASN A 405 -27.94 0.91 -5.73
N GLY A 406 -26.66 0.58 -5.93
CA GLY A 406 -25.53 1.31 -5.36
C GLY A 406 -25.22 0.99 -3.91
N GLY A 407 -25.84 -0.04 -3.31
CA GLY A 407 -25.47 -0.52 -1.98
C GLY A 407 -24.01 -0.95 -1.90
N MET A 408 -23.40 -0.81 -0.72
CA MET A 408 -22.02 -1.20 -0.43
C MET A 408 -22.00 -2.51 0.36
N CYS A 409 -21.23 -3.49 -0.07
CA CYS A 409 -21.02 -4.70 0.73
C CYS A 409 -20.11 -4.41 1.93
N LYS A 410 -20.49 -4.92 3.11
CA LYS A 410 -19.74 -4.87 4.36
C LYS A 410 -19.84 -6.23 5.06
N LEU A 411 -18.94 -6.50 6.00
CA LEU A 411 -19.02 -7.69 6.85
C LEU A 411 -19.83 -7.39 8.11
N GLY A 412 -20.78 -8.26 8.44
CA GLY A 412 -21.56 -8.22 9.67
C GLY A 412 -20.73 -8.64 10.89
N SER A 413 -21.34 -8.59 12.08
CA SER A 413 -20.68 -9.01 13.33
C SER A 413 -20.36 -10.52 13.37
N ASP A 414 -20.95 -11.30 12.49
CA ASP A 414 -20.75 -12.74 12.28
C ASP A 414 -19.80 -13.07 11.12
N LEU A 415 -19.13 -12.05 10.54
CA LEU A 415 -18.24 -12.16 9.37
C LEU A 415 -18.94 -12.57 8.05
N GLU A 416 -20.27 -12.53 7.99
CA GLU A 416 -21.03 -12.75 6.75
C GLU A 416 -21.17 -11.45 5.94
N PRO A 417 -21.15 -11.50 4.59
CA PRO A 417 -21.30 -10.32 3.76
C PRO A 417 -22.76 -9.82 3.77
N MET A 418 -22.94 -8.56 4.11
CA MET A 418 -24.21 -7.85 4.15
C MET A 418 -24.15 -6.57 3.32
N CYS A 419 -25.28 -6.15 2.75
CA CYS A 419 -25.35 -4.90 2.01
C CYS A 419 -25.76 -3.73 2.91
N GLN A 420 -24.92 -2.70 2.95
CA GLN A 420 -25.31 -1.38 3.40
C GLN A 420 -25.97 -0.63 2.25
N CYS A 421 -27.26 -0.37 2.34
CA CYS A 421 -28.01 0.27 1.28
C CYS A 421 -27.84 1.80 1.28
N LEU A 422 -27.85 2.39 0.09
CA LEU A 422 -27.81 3.84 -0.10
C LEU A 422 -29.20 4.37 -0.44
N GLY A 423 -29.58 5.50 0.17
CA GLY A 423 -30.76 6.27 -0.23
C GLY A 423 -32.10 5.59 0.05
N ASP A 424 -32.92 5.46 -0.98
CA ASP A 424 -34.31 4.96 -0.91
C ASP A 424 -34.42 3.43 -1.05
N TRP A 425 -33.41 2.66 -0.65
CA TRP A 425 -33.35 1.20 -0.84
C TRP A 425 -33.03 0.44 0.46
N ASN A 426 -33.63 -0.74 0.63
CA ASN A 426 -33.55 -1.66 1.76
C ASN A 426 -33.60 -3.13 1.23
N GLY A 427 -33.58 -4.10 2.13
CA GLY A 427 -33.48 -5.52 1.83
C GLY A 427 -32.03 -5.99 1.95
N THR A 428 -31.83 -7.30 2.14
CA THR A 428 -30.51 -7.89 2.37
C THR A 428 -29.52 -7.64 1.24
N ARG A 429 -30.02 -7.22 0.06
CA ARG A 429 -29.22 -6.84 -1.10
C ARG A 429 -29.58 -5.48 -1.69
N CYS A 430 -30.28 -4.61 -0.95
CA CYS A 430 -30.72 -3.30 -1.44
C CYS A 430 -31.62 -3.36 -2.67
N ASP A 431 -32.45 -4.40 -2.74
CA ASP A 431 -33.32 -4.75 -3.85
C ASP A 431 -34.78 -4.28 -3.65
N ALA A 432 -35.13 -3.85 -2.44
CA ALA A 432 -36.45 -3.31 -2.13
C ALA A 432 -36.37 -1.78 -1.91
N PRO A 433 -37.33 -0.97 -2.38
CA PRO A 433 -37.36 0.45 -2.04
C PRO A 433 -37.78 0.66 -0.55
N CYS A 434 -37.18 1.63 0.15
CA CYS A 434 -37.56 2.01 1.51
C CYS A 434 -39.00 2.57 1.51
N VAL A 435 -39.82 2.12 2.45
CA VAL A 435 -41.19 2.61 2.61
C VAL A 435 -41.12 3.96 3.33
N LEU A 436 -41.65 5.02 2.71
CA LEU A 436 -41.74 6.32 3.35
C LEU A 436 -42.71 6.23 4.52
N GLU A 437 -42.20 6.34 5.75
CA GLU A 437 -43.05 6.37 6.93
C GLU A 437 -43.88 7.67 6.96
N THR A 438 -45.06 7.59 7.57
CA THR A 438 -45.88 8.75 7.92
C THR A 438 -45.20 9.51 9.07
N CYS A 439 -45.34 10.84 9.11
CA CYS A 439 -44.79 11.63 10.21
C CYS A 439 -45.30 11.15 11.57
N PRO A 440 -44.44 11.06 12.60
CA PRO A 440 -44.87 10.81 13.97
C PRO A 440 -45.90 11.85 14.44
N ILE A 441 -46.73 11.48 15.41
CA ILE A 441 -47.73 12.38 15.99
C ILE A 441 -47.04 13.64 16.51
N GLY A 442 -47.51 14.82 16.08
CA GLY A 442 -46.91 16.12 16.43
C GLY A 442 -45.89 16.65 15.41
N PHE A 443 -45.46 15.83 14.44
CA PHE A 443 -44.59 16.24 13.35
C PHE A 443 -45.40 16.44 12.05
N LYS A 444 -44.97 17.39 11.21
CA LYS A 444 -45.63 17.74 9.95
C LYS A 444 -44.64 17.89 8.81
N LEU A 445 -45.13 17.70 7.59
CA LEU A 445 -44.38 18.00 6.37
C LEU A 445 -44.50 19.47 6.01
N LEU A 446 -43.42 20.05 5.50
CA LEU A 446 -43.44 21.42 5.00
C LEU A 446 -44.18 21.47 3.64
N PRO A 447 -45.12 22.41 3.45
CA PRO A 447 -45.84 22.55 2.17
C PRO A 447 -44.88 22.95 1.02
N ASN A 448 -45.14 22.44 -0.19
CA ASN A 448 -44.42 22.74 -1.44
C ASN A 448 -42.95 22.27 -1.56
N GLN A 449 -42.48 21.40 -0.67
CA GLN A 449 -41.22 20.68 -0.84
C GLN A 449 -41.51 19.24 -1.29
N ALA A 450 -41.79 19.04 -2.59
CA ALA A 450 -42.09 17.72 -3.16
C ALA A 450 -40.96 16.67 -2.98
N SER A 451 -39.80 17.10 -2.48
CA SER A 451 -38.63 16.28 -2.15
C SER A 451 -38.19 16.34 -0.68
N SER A 452 -38.90 17.03 0.23
CA SER A 452 -38.47 16.99 1.65
C SER A 452 -38.82 15.63 2.25
N THR A 453 -37.78 14.88 2.58
CA THR A 453 -37.86 13.56 3.19
C THR A 453 -38.09 13.62 4.70
N ASN A 454 -38.20 14.81 5.30
CA ASN A 454 -38.17 14.98 6.75
C ASN A 454 -39.47 15.65 7.24
N CYS A 455 -39.90 15.29 8.44
CA CYS A 455 -40.98 15.92 9.18
C CYS A 455 -40.41 16.82 10.27
N TYR A 456 -41.16 17.85 10.64
CA TYR A 456 -40.71 18.85 11.61
C TYR A 456 -41.77 19.08 12.68
N SER A 457 -41.34 19.39 13.90
CA SER A 457 -42.19 19.88 14.98
C SER A 457 -41.52 21.07 15.66
N ASP A 458 -42.31 22.03 16.15
CA ASP A 458 -41.80 23.15 16.93
C ASP A 458 -42.18 23.02 18.40
N SER A 459 -41.49 23.77 19.26
CA SER A 459 -41.86 23.91 20.67
C SER A 459 -43.21 24.64 20.87
N GLY A 460 -43.82 25.16 19.82
CA GLY A 460 -45.03 25.98 19.86
C GLY A 460 -44.76 27.43 20.29
N ALA A 461 -45.81 28.25 20.21
CA ALA A 461 -45.68 29.70 20.39
C ALA A 461 -45.50 30.16 21.86
N SER A 462 -45.83 29.30 22.82
CA SER A 462 -45.82 29.62 24.25
C SER A 462 -44.39 29.67 24.82
N PRO A 463 -43.99 30.75 25.50
CA PRO A 463 -42.69 30.83 26.17
C PRO A 463 -42.44 29.71 27.20
N ALA A 464 -43.51 29.14 27.77
CA ALA A 464 -43.40 28.03 28.72
C ALA A 464 -42.83 26.74 28.09
N ASN A 465 -42.86 26.64 26.76
CA ASN A 465 -42.32 25.51 26.03
C ASN A 465 -40.88 25.72 25.56
N ASN A 466 -40.34 26.93 25.72
CA ASN A 466 -38.94 27.19 25.40
C ASN A 466 -38.03 26.40 26.36
N ARG A 467 -36.85 26.02 25.88
CA ARG A 467 -35.91 25.16 26.63
C ARG A 467 -34.48 25.65 26.47
N GLN A 468 -33.63 25.27 27.42
CA GLN A 468 -32.19 25.30 27.24
C GLN A 468 -31.77 24.32 26.15
N TRP A 469 -30.61 24.53 25.52
CA TRP A 469 -30.20 23.70 24.38
C TRP A 469 -30.17 22.20 24.70
N ASN A 470 -29.54 21.82 25.83
CA ASN A 470 -29.49 20.41 26.28
C ASN A 470 -30.88 19.82 26.54
N GLN A 471 -31.81 20.62 27.07
CA GLN A 471 -33.18 20.19 27.30
C GLN A 471 -33.95 20.04 25.99
N ALA A 472 -33.73 20.93 25.02
CA ALA A 472 -34.31 20.85 23.69
C ALA A 472 -33.82 19.60 22.95
N LEU A 473 -32.51 19.30 23.03
CA LEU A 473 -31.91 18.09 22.47
C LEU A 473 -32.57 16.83 23.03
N VAL A 474 -32.64 16.72 24.36
CA VAL A 474 -33.29 15.58 25.02
C VAL A 474 -34.78 15.50 24.65
N THR A 475 -35.47 16.64 24.54
CA THR A 475 -36.89 16.66 24.18
C THR A 475 -37.14 16.16 22.76
N CYS A 476 -36.31 16.53 21.78
CA CYS A 476 -36.40 15.98 20.43
C CYS A 476 -36.10 14.47 20.43
N ALA A 477 -35.08 14.04 21.16
CA ALA A 477 -34.70 12.63 21.27
C ALA A 477 -35.74 11.74 21.99
N MET A 478 -36.76 12.31 22.66
CA MET A 478 -37.87 11.53 23.21
C MET A 478 -38.73 10.87 22.13
N THR A 479 -38.70 11.39 20.89
CA THR A 479 -39.25 10.69 19.72
C THR A 479 -38.10 9.90 19.07
N PRO A 480 -38.13 8.56 19.10
CA PRO A 480 -37.05 7.76 18.52
C PRO A 480 -36.77 8.14 17.06
N GLY A 481 -35.51 8.45 16.74
CA GLY A 481 -35.08 8.89 15.41
C GLY A 481 -35.25 10.39 15.12
N ALA A 482 -35.86 11.17 16.02
CA ALA A 482 -35.90 12.64 15.89
C ALA A 482 -34.70 13.29 16.59
N TYR A 483 -34.26 14.43 16.05
CA TYR A 483 -33.15 15.22 16.57
C TYR A 483 -33.40 16.72 16.40
N LEU A 484 -32.54 17.57 16.97
CA LEU A 484 -32.65 19.02 16.80
C LEU A 484 -32.42 19.42 15.34
N TRP A 485 -33.28 20.29 14.82
CA TRP A 485 -33.34 20.66 13.42
C TRP A 485 -31.98 21.06 12.81
N ARG A 486 -31.72 20.56 11.60
CA ARG A 486 -30.54 20.81 10.80
C ARG A 486 -30.94 21.47 9.47
N PRO A 487 -30.90 22.79 9.37
CA PRO A 487 -31.21 23.49 8.12
C PRO A 487 -30.18 23.14 7.04
N ASN A 488 -30.60 22.44 5.99
CA ASN A 488 -29.70 22.07 4.88
C ASN A 488 -29.75 23.08 3.73
N THR A 489 -30.86 23.80 3.57
CA THR A 489 -31.04 24.76 2.48
C THR A 489 -31.74 26.04 2.94
N VAL A 490 -31.51 27.14 2.22
CA VAL A 490 -32.20 28.41 2.47
C VAL A 490 -33.72 28.27 2.28
N GLN A 491 -34.13 27.43 1.32
CA GLN A 491 -35.53 27.14 1.01
C GLN A 491 -36.21 26.37 2.14
N GLU A 492 -35.52 25.41 2.75
CA GLU A 492 -36.00 24.68 3.92
C GLU A 492 -36.23 25.62 5.10
N ALA A 493 -35.24 26.46 5.44
CA ALA A 493 -35.37 27.41 6.53
C ALA A 493 -36.51 28.42 6.33
N ALA A 494 -36.73 28.88 5.09
CA ALA A 494 -37.86 29.74 4.75
C ALA A 494 -39.20 29.01 4.90
N ALA A 495 -39.27 27.73 4.51
CA ALA A 495 -40.48 26.92 4.65
C ALA A 495 -40.80 26.63 6.14
N VAL A 496 -39.79 26.31 6.95
CA VAL A 496 -39.92 26.12 8.40
C VAL A 496 -40.43 27.38 9.08
N ARG A 497 -39.89 28.55 8.74
CA ARG A 497 -40.35 29.83 9.27
C ARG A 497 -41.84 30.07 9.01
N ASN A 498 -42.27 29.81 7.78
CA ASN A 498 -43.66 30.05 7.37
C ASN A 498 -44.61 29.05 8.03
N GLU A 499 -44.24 27.78 8.09
CA GLU A 499 -45.08 26.72 8.68
C GLU A 499 -45.30 26.95 10.18
N PHE A 500 -44.27 27.33 10.92
CA PHE A 500 -44.35 27.53 12.37
C PHE A 500 -44.61 28.98 12.80
N ASN A 501 -44.96 29.86 11.85
CA ASN A 501 -45.26 31.27 12.10
C ASN A 501 -44.20 31.96 12.98
N LEU A 502 -42.91 31.76 12.67
CA LEU A 502 -41.83 32.33 13.44
C LEU A 502 -41.75 33.85 13.21
N PRO A 503 -41.78 34.67 14.28
CA PRO A 503 -41.74 36.13 14.14
C PRO A 503 -40.40 36.61 13.59
N ASN A 504 -40.37 37.87 13.13
CA ASN A 504 -39.11 38.56 12.88
C ASN A 504 -38.29 38.59 14.18
N ASP A 505 -36.98 38.39 14.06
CA ASP A 505 -36.01 38.22 15.15
C ASP A 505 -36.20 36.95 16.01
N ALA A 506 -37.01 35.98 15.57
CA ALA A 506 -37.07 34.70 16.24
C ALA A 506 -35.70 34.01 16.26
N TYR A 507 -35.27 33.57 17.44
CA TYR A 507 -34.12 32.70 17.62
C TYR A 507 -34.60 31.27 17.91
N VAL A 508 -34.06 30.31 17.18
CA VAL A 508 -34.43 28.89 17.28
C VAL A 508 -33.18 28.04 17.42
N TRP A 509 -33.16 27.15 18.42
CA TRP A 509 -32.08 26.18 18.60
C TRP A 509 -31.97 25.20 17.43
N THR A 510 -30.73 24.88 17.07
CA THR A 510 -30.37 23.84 16.09
C THR A 510 -29.45 22.81 16.73
N GLY A 511 -29.14 21.73 16.00
CA GLY A 511 -28.19 20.71 16.46
C GLY A 511 -26.70 21.11 16.47
N ALA A 512 -26.35 22.38 16.23
CA ALA A 512 -24.96 22.85 16.16
C ALA A 512 -24.42 23.40 17.50
N ILE A 513 -23.16 23.08 17.81
CA ILE A 513 -22.35 23.58 18.93
C ILE A 513 -20.94 23.88 18.39
N ASP A 514 -20.36 25.03 18.74
CA ASP A 514 -18.98 25.40 18.36
C ASP A 514 -18.67 25.20 16.85
N GLY A 515 -19.63 25.53 15.99
CA GLY A 515 -19.51 25.35 14.54
C GLY A 515 -19.58 23.89 14.04
N THR A 516 -19.83 22.92 14.93
CA THR A 516 -19.93 21.49 14.64
C THR A 516 -21.33 20.98 15.00
N PHE A 517 -21.98 20.17 14.16
CA PHE A 517 -23.25 19.54 14.53
C PHE A 517 -23.01 18.31 15.41
N ILE A 518 -23.69 18.22 16.56
CA ILE A 518 -23.64 17.04 17.43
C ILE A 518 -24.75 16.08 17.01
N PHE A 519 -24.35 14.91 16.51
CA PHE A 519 -25.26 13.84 16.12
C PHE A 519 -25.66 13.02 17.35
N ALA A 520 -26.94 13.03 17.70
CA ALA A 520 -27.49 11.87 18.38
C ALA A 520 -27.69 10.78 17.31
N ILE A 521 -26.75 9.82 17.28
CA ILE A 521 -26.90 8.51 16.64
C ILE A 521 -26.61 8.41 15.12
N GLU A 522 -25.66 9.16 14.53
CA GLU A 522 -24.96 8.74 13.29
C GLU A 522 -23.84 9.73 12.89
N ASN A 523 -22.59 9.27 12.87
CA ASN A 523 -21.44 10.06 12.41
C ASN A 523 -21.41 10.13 10.87
N GLY A 524 -22.05 11.15 10.29
CA GLY A 524 -21.96 11.47 8.87
C GLY A 524 -21.10 12.71 8.61
N PRO A 525 -20.27 12.76 7.54
CA PRO A 525 -19.48 13.94 7.21
C PRO A 525 -20.40 15.08 6.72
N PHE A 526 -20.11 16.31 7.16
CA PHE A 526 -20.79 17.51 6.69
C PHE A 526 -20.14 18.05 5.41
N ALA A 527 -20.96 18.42 4.44
CA ALA A 527 -20.59 19.19 3.28
C ALA A 527 -21.47 20.44 3.23
N PHE A 528 -20.93 21.63 3.52
CA PHE A 528 -21.19 22.85 2.77
C PHE A 528 -20.26 24.00 3.24
N GLY A 529 -19.53 24.57 2.28
CA GLY A 529 -18.93 25.90 2.41
C GLY A 529 -19.92 26.96 1.88
N ALA A 530 -19.93 28.13 2.52
CA ALA A 530 -20.64 29.35 2.13
C ALA A 530 -22.12 29.48 2.57
N LEU A 531 -22.37 29.75 3.86
CA LEU A 531 -23.53 30.54 4.31
C LEU A 531 -23.08 31.56 5.38
N PRO A 532 -23.68 32.77 5.42
CA PRO A 532 -23.16 33.89 6.20
C PRO A 532 -23.43 33.73 7.70
N PHE A 533 -22.36 33.68 8.50
CA PHE A 533 -22.43 34.00 9.93
C PHE A 533 -22.78 35.49 10.09
N GLY A 534 -23.60 35.82 11.09
CA GLY A 534 -23.99 37.21 11.35
C GLY A 534 -22.78 38.10 11.65
N THR A 535 -22.74 39.33 11.12
CA THR A 535 -21.70 40.30 11.48
C THR A 535 -21.83 40.66 12.96
N GLY A 536 -20.85 40.26 13.78
CA GLY A 536 -20.81 40.49 15.22
C GLY A 536 -20.95 39.25 16.12
N THR A 537 -20.95 38.03 15.57
CA THR A 537 -20.81 36.79 16.35
C THR A 537 -19.39 36.66 16.89
N ALA A 538 -19.23 36.18 18.12
CA ALA A 538 -17.92 36.10 18.77
C ALA A 538 -16.98 35.17 17.97
N ASP A 539 -15.69 35.49 18.01
CA ASP A 539 -14.63 34.57 17.61
C ASP A 539 -14.81 33.27 18.43
N PRO A 540 -14.96 32.08 17.81
CA PRO A 540 -15.26 30.82 18.50
C PRO A 540 -14.12 30.32 19.43
N ALA A 541 -13.15 31.17 19.74
CA ALA A 541 -11.98 30.83 20.52
C ALA A 541 -12.20 30.76 22.05
N VAL A 542 -13.34 31.19 22.62
CA VAL A 542 -13.56 31.11 24.08
C VAL A 542 -15.06 31.04 24.47
N GLY A 543 -15.69 29.86 24.50
CA GLY A 543 -16.97 29.71 25.21
C GLY A 543 -17.86 28.52 24.81
N THR A 544 -18.62 28.02 25.79
CA THR A 544 -19.64 26.95 25.68
C THR A 544 -20.89 27.40 24.92
N ASP A 545 -20.74 27.76 23.65
CA ASP A 545 -21.80 28.43 22.90
C ASP A 545 -22.56 27.47 21.99
N CYS A 546 -23.87 27.46 22.18
CA CYS A 546 -24.80 26.69 21.38
C CYS A 546 -25.27 27.53 20.20
N VAL A 547 -25.47 26.87 19.05
CA VAL A 547 -25.76 27.56 17.81
C VAL A 547 -27.24 27.42 17.46
N GLY A 548 -27.81 28.52 17.01
CA GLY A 548 -29.19 28.62 16.58
C GLY A 548 -29.33 29.53 15.37
N ILE A 549 -30.52 29.52 14.79
CA ILE A 549 -30.85 30.40 13.68
C ILE A 549 -31.61 31.61 14.22
N ARG A 550 -31.17 32.81 13.81
CA ARG A 550 -31.94 34.04 13.96
C ARG A 550 -32.60 34.40 12.63
N PHE A 551 -33.92 34.53 12.64
CA PHE A 551 -34.69 34.95 11.46
C PHE A 551 -34.80 36.47 11.39
N ASN A 552 -34.30 37.08 10.31
CA ASN A 552 -34.45 38.51 10.04
C ASN A 552 -35.65 38.76 9.10
N SER A 553 -36.01 40.01 8.83
CA SER A 553 -37.17 40.37 7.99
C SER A 553 -37.20 39.72 6.59
N ALA A 554 -36.04 39.37 6.01
CA ALA A 554 -35.94 38.73 4.69
C ALA A 554 -34.96 37.54 4.60
N THR A 555 -34.18 37.27 5.65
CA THR A 555 -33.11 36.26 5.64
C THR A 555 -33.01 35.56 6.99
N TRP A 556 -32.06 34.64 7.14
CA TRP A 556 -31.71 34.04 8.42
C TRP A 556 -30.19 33.97 8.54
N VAL A 557 -29.68 33.99 9.77
CA VAL A 557 -28.25 33.93 10.05
C VAL A 557 -27.99 32.96 11.20
N TRP A 558 -26.84 32.31 11.15
CA TRP A 558 -26.30 31.59 12.30
C TRP A 558 -25.90 32.57 13.39
N SER A 559 -26.30 32.27 14.63
CA SER A 559 -25.92 33.04 15.81
C SER A 559 -25.70 32.09 16.98
N ASP A 560 -24.55 32.27 17.60
CA ASP A 560 -24.14 31.70 18.87
C ASP A 560 -24.89 32.36 20.04
N GLN A 561 -25.25 31.56 21.03
CA GLN A 561 -25.83 31.97 22.31
C GLN A 561 -25.37 31.01 23.41
N LEU A 562 -25.30 31.49 24.65
CA LEU A 562 -25.04 30.63 25.81
C LEU A 562 -26.06 29.48 25.84
N CYS A 563 -25.58 28.24 25.95
CA CYS A 563 -26.43 27.03 25.96
C CYS A 563 -27.50 27.02 27.07
N THR A 564 -27.32 27.84 28.12
CA THR A 564 -28.25 28.03 29.24
C THR A 564 -29.44 28.96 28.91
N ASN A 565 -29.41 29.65 27.76
CA ASN A 565 -30.50 30.51 27.33
C ASN A 565 -31.74 29.70 26.95
N ILE A 566 -32.92 30.28 27.14
CA ILE A 566 -34.20 29.61 26.93
C ILE A 566 -34.81 30.13 25.62
N HIS A 567 -34.77 29.29 24.57
CA HIS A 567 -35.28 29.63 23.24
C HIS A 567 -36.27 28.59 22.71
N ARG A 568 -36.96 28.96 21.64
CA ARG A 568 -37.72 27.99 20.84
C ARG A 568 -36.75 27.00 20.21
N TYR A 569 -37.25 25.81 19.92
CA TYR A 569 -36.49 24.78 19.22
C TYR A 569 -37.39 24.07 18.24
N ILE A 570 -36.77 23.45 17.23
CA ILE A 570 -37.45 22.67 16.22
C ILE A 570 -36.81 21.30 16.21
N CYS A 571 -37.63 20.27 16.21
CA CYS A 571 -37.20 18.90 16.03
C CYS A 571 -37.43 18.49 14.58
N GLU A 572 -36.49 17.74 14.04
CA GLU A 572 -36.54 17.16 12.71
C GLU A 572 -36.57 15.63 12.86
N TYR A 573 -37.41 14.99 12.05
CA TYR A 573 -37.55 13.55 11.97
C TYR A 573 -37.41 13.12 10.50
N PRO A 574 -36.37 12.38 10.11
CA PRO A 574 -36.25 11.86 8.76
C PRO A 574 -37.30 10.76 8.55
N ARG A 575 -38.17 10.91 7.54
CA ARG A 575 -39.16 9.87 7.14
C ARG A 575 -38.53 8.64 6.50
N ARG A 576 -37.21 8.66 6.33
CA ARG A 576 -36.41 7.56 5.82
C ARG A 576 -35.88 6.79 7.02
N VAL A 577 -36.60 5.75 7.41
CA VAL A 577 -36.07 4.71 8.29
C VAL A 577 -35.73 3.54 7.39
N CYS A 578 -34.50 3.51 6.89
CA CYS A 578 -33.89 2.27 6.43
C CYS A 578 -33.08 1.76 7.66
N PRO A 579 -33.31 0.52 8.14
CA PRO A 579 -32.64 -0.01 9.33
C PRO A 579 -31.14 -0.22 9.15
#